data_AF-A0A380B465-F1
#
_entry.id   AF-A0A380B465-F1
#
_cell.length_a   1.000
_cell.length_b   1.000
_cell.length_c   1.000
_cell.angle_alpha   90.00
_cell.angle_beta   90.00
_cell.angle_gamma   90.00
#
_symmetry.space_group_name_H-M   'P 1'
#
loop_
_entity.id
_entity.type
_entity.pdbx_description
1 polymer ?
#
loop_
_entity_poly.entity_id
_entity_poly.type
_entity_poly.pdbx_seq_one_letter_code
_entity_poly.pdbx_strand_id
1 'polypeptide(L)' 'MNTSWLHASSPLPDLVLGASLYFPPIFKAVLLGLVLWLLVHHLLRDWIYSGEIWHPMLMDLSIFVIAVSGALWLLASW' A
#
# COMPACT_ATOMS: atom_id res chain seq x y z
N MET A 1 -10.05 -48.16 10.55
CA MET A 1 -9.78 -46.86 11.21
C MET A 1 -9.52 -45.85 10.11
N ASN A 2 -10.47 -44.92 9.91
CA ASN A 2 -10.47 -43.99 8.79
C ASN A 2 -9.47 -42.84 9.07
N THR A 3 -8.33 -42.83 8.38
CA THR A 3 -7.30 -41.78 8.47
C THR A 3 -7.69 -40.52 7.69
N SER A 4 -8.94 -40.09 7.79
CA SER A 4 -9.46 -38.88 7.13
C SER A 4 -9.23 -37.59 7.94
N TRP A 5 -8.55 -37.70 9.09
CA TRP A 5 -8.27 -36.57 10.00
C TRP A 5 -7.01 -35.79 9.67
N LEU A 6 -6.25 -36.22 8.66
CA LEU A 6 -5.15 -35.44 8.10
C LEU A 6 -5.64 -34.75 6.83
N HIS A 7 -6.71 -33.95 6.93
CA HIS A 7 -6.84 -32.81 6.02
C HIS A 7 -5.65 -31.92 6.33
N ALA A 8 -4.53 -32.20 5.68
CA ALA A 8 -3.46 -31.24 5.54
C ALA A 8 -4.13 -29.99 5.00
N SER A 9 -4.29 -29.00 5.86
CA SER A 9 -4.48 -27.61 5.47
C SER A 9 -3.29 -27.27 4.59
N SER A 10 -3.41 -27.57 3.30
CA SER A 10 -2.40 -27.23 2.32
C SER A 10 -2.26 -25.72 2.44
N PRO A 11 -1.09 -25.19 2.86
CA PRO A 11 -0.94 -23.76 3.11
C PRO A 11 -1.05 -22.95 1.82
N LEU A 12 -0.94 -23.61 0.66
CA LEU A 12 -0.97 -23.02 -0.66
C LEU A 12 -2.32 -22.33 -0.99
N PRO A 13 -3.50 -22.97 -0.90
CA PRO A 13 -4.78 -22.31 -1.14
C PRO A 13 -5.07 -21.15 -0.18
N ASP A 14 -4.79 -21.28 1.12
CA ASP A 14 -4.98 -20.17 2.07
C ASP A 14 -4.05 -18.99 1.76
N LEU A 15 -2.80 -19.27 1.35
CA LEU A 15 -1.84 -18.25 0.93
C LEU A 15 -2.24 -17.56 -0.39
N VAL A 16 -2.75 -18.33 -1.36
CA VAL A 16 -3.27 -17.79 -2.64
C VAL A 16 -4.53 -16.95 -2.39
N LEU A 17 -5.42 -17.39 -1.50
CA LEU A 17 -6.65 -16.69 -1.17
C LEU A 17 -6.35 -15.39 -0.43
N GLY A 18 -5.47 -15.42 0.59
CA GLY A 18 -4.97 -14.22 1.26
C GLY A 18 -4.27 -13.27 0.29
N ALA A 19 -3.37 -13.78 -0.55
CA ALA A 19 -2.73 -12.97 -1.58
C ALA A 19 -3.78 -12.32 -2.49
N SER A 20 -4.78 -13.06 -2.97
CA SER A 20 -5.85 -12.56 -3.84
C SER A 20 -6.86 -11.65 -3.15
N LEU A 21 -6.98 -11.69 -1.83
CA LEU A 21 -7.90 -10.83 -1.07
C LEU A 21 -7.24 -9.51 -0.71
N TYR A 22 -5.94 -9.52 -0.37
CA TYR A 22 -5.19 -8.32 -0.04
C TYR A 22 -4.58 -7.64 -1.27
N PHE A 23 -4.16 -8.37 -2.30
CA PHE A 23 -3.60 -7.74 -3.52
C PHE A 23 -4.57 -6.74 -4.14
N PRO A 24 -5.83 -7.07 -4.45
CA PRO A 24 -6.68 -6.18 -5.21
C PRO A 24 -6.99 -4.85 -4.50
N PRO A 25 -7.37 -4.82 -3.20
CA PRO A 25 -7.60 -3.57 -2.48
C PRO A 25 -6.32 -2.78 -2.23
N ILE A 26 -5.23 -3.43 -1.78
CA ILE A 26 -3.98 -2.74 -1.48
C ILE A 26 -3.36 -2.18 -2.77
N PHE A 27 -3.45 -2.91 -3.88
CA PHE A 27 -2.94 -2.48 -5.17
C PHE A 27 -3.72 -1.28 -5.70
N LYS A 28 -5.06 -1.29 -5.56
CA LYS A 28 -5.89 -0.12 -5.85
C LYS A 28 -5.51 1.09 -4.99
N ALA A 29 -5.26 0.88 -3.70
CA ALA A 29 -4.84 1.94 -2.79
C ALA A 29 -3.46 2.51 -3.14
N VAL A 30 -2.50 1.66 -3.51
CA VAL A 30 -1.16 2.09 -3.94
C VAL A 30 -1.24 2.87 -5.25
N LEU A 31 -2.01 2.41 -6.24
CA LEU A 31 -2.19 3.15 -7.50
C LEU A 31 -2.84 4.51 -7.28
N LEU A 32 -3.90 4.57 -6.47
CA LEU A 32 -4.59 5.82 -6.15
C LEU A 32 -3.69 6.75 -5.31
N GLY A 33 -2.97 6.19 -4.34
CA GLY A 33 -1.97 6.88 -3.52
C GLY A 33 -0.82 7.44 -4.36
N LEU A 34 -0.39 6.73 -5.41
CA LEU A 34 0.64 7.20 -6.35
C LEU A 34 0.16 8.41 -7.14
N VAL A 35 -1.09 8.40 -7.62
CA VAL A 35 -1.69 9.56 -8.30
C VAL A 35 -1.79 10.77 -7.37
N LEU A 36 -2.29 10.57 -6.14
CA LEU A 36 -2.37 11.62 -5.13
C LEU A 36 -0.99 12.17 -4.77
N TRP A 37 -0.03 11.27 -4.55
CA TRP A 37 1.35 11.64 -4.27
C TRP A 37 1.96 12.43 -5.41
N LEU A 38 1.72 12.08 -6.69
CA LEU A 38 2.23 12.86 -7.82
C LEU A 38 1.76 14.33 -7.78
N LEU A 39 0.48 14.54 -7.41
CA LEU A 39 -0.13 15.86 -7.30
C LEU A 39 0.51 16.66 -6.15
N VAL A 40 0.66 16.03 -4.99
CA VAL A 40 1.25 16.63 -3.78
C VAL A 40 2.74 16.90 -3.98
N HIS A 41 3.47 15.93 -4.53
CA HIS A 41 4.90 16.03 -4.81
C HIS A 41 5.19 17.15 -5.80
N HIS A 42 4.39 17.33 -6.85
CA HIS A 42 4.56 18.44 -7.77
C HIS A 42 4.46 19.80 -7.07
N LEU A 43 3.50 19.96 -6.14
CA LEU A 43 3.30 21.21 -5.42
C LEU A 43 4.37 21.46 -4.35
N LEU A 44 4.80 20.43 -3.64
CA LEU A 44 5.77 20.55 -2.57
C LEU A 44 7.22 20.54 -3.08
N ARG A 45 7.47 20.10 -4.32
CA ARG A 45 8.81 19.94 -4.92
C ARG A 45 9.74 21.11 -4.61
N ASP A 46 9.33 22.34 -4.92
CA ASP A 46 10.20 23.51 -4.75
C ASP A 46 10.57 23.75 -3.29
N TRP A 47 9.69 23.41 -2.36
CA TRP A 47 9.97 23.45 -0.93
C TRP A 47 10.89 22.30 -0.48
N ILE A 48 10.60 21.07 -0.93
CA ILE A 48 11.39 19.87 -0.60
C ILE A 48 12.86 20.03 -1.01
N TYR A 49 13.09 20.65 -2.17
CA TYR A 49 14.43 20.85 -2.73
C TYR A 49 15.01 22.25 -2.42
N SER A 50 14.41 23.02 -1.51
CA SER A 50 14.89 24.37 -1.15
C SER A 50 16.23 24.38 -0.39
N GLY A 51 16.73 23.22 0.02
CA GLY A 51 17.99 23.08 0.79
C GLY A 51 17.81 23.11 2.30
N GLU A 52 16.62 23.47 2.80
CA GLU A 52 16.28 23.47 4.22
C GLU A 52 16.01 22.05 4.79
N ILE A 53 15.68 21.09 3.93
CA ILE A 53 15.37 19.71 4.33
C ILE A 53 16.61 18.81 4.20
N TRP A 54 16.95 18.12 5.29
CA TRP A 54 18.13 17.27 5.37
C TRP A 54 18.08 16.03 4.45
N HIS A 55 16.95 15.33 4.38
CA HIS A 55 16.77 14.14 3.53
C HIS A 55 15.50 14.23 2.67
N PRO A 56 15.57 14.89 1.48
CA PRO A 56 14.40 15.10 0.62
C PRO A 56 13.73 13.80 0.15
N MET A 57 14.52 12.73 -0.07
CA MET A 57 13.99 11.41 -0.46
C MET A 57 13.20 10.74 0.68
N LEU A 58 13.61 10.91 1.94
CA LEU A 58 12.89 10.32 3.09
C LEU A 58 11.55 11.02 3.31
N MET A 59 11.53 12.34 3.13
CA MET A 59 10.31 13.12 3.25
C MET A 59 9.34 12.81 2.11
N ASP A 60 9.85 12.64 0.90
CA ASP A 60 9.03 12.25 -0.23
C ASP A 60 8.37 10.87 -0.03
N LEU A 61 9.12 9.89 0.49
CA LEU A 61 8.61 8.57 0.84
C LEU A 61 7.53 8.64 1.93
N SER A 62 7.69 9.49 2.94
CA SER A 62 6.68 9.61 4.00
C SER A 62 5.38 10.23 3.48
N ILE A 63 5.47 11.25 2.61
CA ILE A 63 4.31 11.84 1.92
C ILE A 63 3.61 10.77 1.07
N PHE A 64 4.38 9.94 0.36
CA PHE A 64 3.84 8.82 -0.41
C PHE A 64 3.08 7.82 0.48
N VAL A 65 3.65 7.39 1.61
CA VAL A 65 3.00 6.47 2.55
C VAL A 65 1.71 7.07 3.13
N ILE A 66 1.70 8.36 3.45
CA ILE A 66 0.50 9.06 3.91
C ILE A 66 -0.58 9.07 2.82
N ALA A 67 -0.20 9.34 1.56
CA ALA A 67 -1.12 9.32 0.42
C ALA A 67 -1.72 7.93 0.18
N VAL A 68 -0.91 6.87 0.26
CA VAL A 68 -1.37 5.48 0.15
C VAL A 68 -2.29 5.11 1.33
N SER A 69 -1.97 5.56 2.54
CA SER A 69 -2.81 5.31 3.73
C SER A 69 -4.16 6.02 3.63
N GLY A 70 -4.18 7.26 3.16
CA GLY A 70 -5.41 8.01 2.89
C GLY A 70 -6.24 7.39 1.77
N ALA A 71 -5.59 6.92 0.70
CA ALA A 71 -6.24 6.19 -0.38
C ALA A 71 -6.85 4.86 0.09
N LEU A 72 -6.14 4.13 0.95
CA LEU A 72 -6.64 2.89 1.56
C LEU A 72 -7.84 3.18 2.46
N TRP A 73 -7.78 4.24 3.27
CA TRP A 73 -8.91 4.67 4.10
C TRP A 73 -10.13 5.02 3.26
N LEU A 74 -9.96 5.79 2.18
CA LEU A 74 -11.03 6.13 1.24
C LEU A 74 -11.66 4.89 0.60
N LEU A 75 -10.85 3.91 0.20
CA LEU A 75 -11.31 2.65 -0.37
C LEU A 75 -11.97 1.73 0.66
N ALA A 76 -11.57 1.79 1.93
CA ALA A 76 -12.17 1.02 3.02
C ALA A 76 -13.47 1.67 3.56
N SER A 77 -13.61 2.98 3.40
CA SER A 77 -14.81 3.74 3.80
C SER A 77 -15.93 3.70 2.76
N TRP A 78 -15.69 3.12 1.59
CA TRP A 78 -16.63 3.01 0.47
C TRP A 78 -17.21 1.60 0.39
#